data_AF-A0A821ZD39-F1
#
_entry.id   AF-A0A821ZD39-F1
#
_cell.length_a   1.000
_cell.length_b   1.000
_cell.length_c   1.000
_cell.angle_alpha   90.00
_cell.angle_beta   90.00
_cell.angle_gamma   90.00
#
_symmetry.space_group_name_H-M   'P 1'
#
loop_
_entity.id
_entity.type
_entity.pdbx_description
1 polymer ?
#
loop_
_entity_poly.entity_id
_entity_poly.type
_entity_poly.pdbx_seq_one_letter_code
_entity_poly.pdbx_strand_id
1 'polypeptide(L)'
;SSIRRENFNILEFQQALSNASSNEEGGLQSASLIDRHLVTFFVPFLPLKREHIRVCINQQLAIILEHDEYEYEVSVDDIINNVINLIEFTRASSSSLEYSLSGCKKVQQKLHYIFETMQPTLKKTKKKLYDSDDLL
;
A
#
# COMPACT_ATOMS: atom_id res chain seq x y z
N SER A 1 25.99 0.45 -0.24
CA SER A 1 24.98 0.66 -1.31
C SER A 1 23.69 -0.02 -0.89
N SER A 2 22.53 0.60 -1.09
CA SER A 2 21.23 -0.03 -0.79
C SER A 2 20.80 -0.90 -1.98
N ILE A 3 20.33 -2.13 -1.72
CA ILE A 3 19.84 -3.07 -2.74
C ILE A 3 18.43 -2.63 -3.18
N ARG A 4 18.15 -2.66 -4.49
CA ARG A 4 16.78 -2.40 -5.00
C ARG A 4 15.84 -3.54 -4.62
N ARG A 5 14.57 -3.23 -4.34
CA ARG A 5 13.56 -4.22 -3.91
C ARG A 5 13.45 -5.38 -4.89
N GLU A 6 13.56 -5.11 -6.17
CA GLU A 6 13.41 -6.06 -7.27
C GLU A 6 14.62 -6.99 -7.42
N ASN A 7 15.73 -6.64 -6.76
CA ASN A 7 16.98 -7.38 -6.84
C ASN A 7 17.24 -8.28 -5.62
N PHE A 8 16.28 -8.38 -4.68
CA PHE A 8 16.45 -9.27 -3.53
C PHE A 8 16.46 -10.73 -3.95
N ASN A 9 17.36 -11.52 -3.33
CA ASN A 9 17.46 -12.94 -3.58
C ASN A 9 16.43 -13.70 -2.71
N ILE A 10 15.60 -14.51 -3.37
CA ILE A 10 14.60 -15.34 -2.68
C ILE A 10 15.22 -16.31 -1.68
N LEU A 11 16.42 -16.83 -1.94
CA LEU A 11 17.10 -17.78 -1.06
C LEU A 11 17.46 -17.15 0.29
N GLU A 12 17.82 -15.86 0.30
CA GLU A 12 18.11 -15.12 1.54
C GLU A 12 16.85 -15.00 2.40
N PHE A 13 15.69 -14.76 1.77
CA PHE A 13 14.41 -14.76 2.48
C PHE A 13 14.01 -16.13 3.00
N GLN A 14 14.20 -17.21 2.22
CA GLN A 14 13.90 -18.57 2.70
C GLN A 14 14.68 -18.88 3.98
N GLN A 15 15.97 -18.56 4.01
CA GLN A 15 16.82 -18.78 5.17
C GLN A 15 16.39 -17.92 6.37
N ALA A 16 16.17 -16.62 6.15
CA ALA A 16 15.77 -15.71 7.21
C ALA A 16 14.43 -16.09 7.85
N LEU A 17 13.44 -16.46 7.02
CA LEU A 17 12.09 -16.82 7.47
C LEU A 17 12.06 -18.19 8.14
N SER A 18 12.80 -19.17 7.62
CA SER A 18 12.97 -20.48 8.27
C SER A 18 13.52 -20.32 9.68
N ASN A 19 14.59 -19.51 9.83
CA ASN A 19 15.20 -19.24 11.12
C ASN A 19 14.25 -18.50 12.08
N ALA A 20 13.57 -17.44 11.61
CA ALA A 20 12.61 -16.70 12.42
C ALA A 20 11.44 -17.59 12.88
N SER A 21 10.90 -18.41 11.98
CA SER A 21 9.78 -19.30 12.30
C SER A 21 10.09 -20.35 13.37
N SER A 22 11.36 -20.75 13.47
CA SER A 22 11.84 -21.75 14.43
C SER A 22 12.20 -21.14 15.79
N ASN A 23 12.66 -19.88 15.80
CA ASN A 23 13.33 -19.28 16.94
C ASN A 23 12.52 -18.17 17.65
N GLU A 24 11.48 -17.61 17.03
CA GLU A 24 10.66 -16.58 17.66
C GLU A 24 9.55 -17.15 18.55
N GLU A 25 9.38 -16.53 19.72
CA GLU A 25 8.34 -16.87 20.70
C GLU A 25 6.95 -16.62 20.09
N GLY A 26 6.14 -17.67 19.95
CA GLY A 26 4.83 -17.61 19.29
C GLY A 26 4.85 -17.82 17.77
N GLY A 27 6.03 -17.92 17.14
CA GLY A 27 6.20 -18.52 15.82
C GLY A 27 5.84 -20.02 15.86
N LEU A 28 6.12 -20.77 14.79
CA LEU A 28 5.91 -22.23 14.76
C LEU A 28 6.88 -23.01 15.68
N GLN A 29 7.54 -22.33 16.61
CA GLN A 29 8.54 -22.79 17.57
C GLN A 29 8.18 -24.11 18.28
N SER A 30 6.91 -24.31 18.62
CA SER A 30 6.42 -25.52 19.31
C SER A 30 5.68 -26.49 18.40
N ALA A 31 5.55 -26.17 17.11
CA ALA A 31 4.86 -27.03 16.17
C ALA A 31 5.84 -28.05 15.56
N SER A 32 5.48 -29.33 15.61
CA SER A 32 6.14 -30.38 14.79
C SER A 32 6.06 -30.12 13.27
N LEU A 33 5.42 -29.01 12.86
CA LEU A 33 5.28 -28.52 11.50
C LEU A 33 6.63 -28.12 10.87
N ILE A 34 7.54 -27.51 11.63
CA ILE A 34 8.90 -27.17 11.12
C ILE A 34 9.78 -28.42 11.11
N ASP A 35 9.70 -29.22 12.18
CA ASP A 35 10.51 -30.43 12.37
C ASP A 35 10.26 -31.49 11.27
N ARG A 36 9.10 -31.42 10.59
CA ARG A 36 8.70 -32.32 9.50
C ARG A 36 8.74 -31.70 8.10
N HIS A 37 9.37 -30.53 7.91
CA HIS A 37 9.50 -29.88 6.60
C HIS A 37 8.15 -29.67 5.87
N LEU A 38 7.06 -29.42 6.62
CA LEU A 38 5.73 -29.27 6.01
C LEU A 38 5.57 -27.94 5.24
N VAL A 39 6.43 -26.96 5.51
CA VAL A 39 6.53 -25.73 4.73
C VAL A 39 7.61 -25.91 3.66
N THR A 40 7.20 -25.97 2.40
CA THR A 40 8.13 -26.12 1.25
C THR A 40 8.69 -24.78 0.77
N PHE A 41 7.97 -23.69 0.99
CA PHE A 41 8.37 -22.37 0.50
C PHE A 41 7.75 -21.25 1.32
N PHE A 42 8.57 -20.27 1.69
CA PHE A 42 8.12 -19.05 2.34
C PHE A 42 7.90 -17.94 1.30
N VAL A 43 6.73 -17.29 1.30
CA VAL A 43 6.43 -16.15 0.42
C VAL A 43 6.42 -14.86 1.24
N PRO A 44 7.51 -14.07 1.27
CA PRO A 44 7.53 -12.81 2.01
C PRO A 44 6.73 -11.72 1.30
N PHE A 45 5.93 -10.99 2.08
CA PHE A 45 5.31 -9.73 1.66
C PHE A 45 6.14 -8.57 2.19
N LEU A 46 6.84 -7.88 1.29
CA LEU A 46 7.70 -6.77 1.66
C LEU A 46 6.89 -5.48 1.90
N PRO A 47 7.25 -4.66 2.91
CA PRO A 47 6.57 -3.40 3.23
C PRO A 47 6.46 -2.47 2.03
N LEU A 48 5.38 -1.68 1.98
CA LEU A 48 5.08 -0.80 0.85
C LEU A 48 5.71 0.59 1.05
N LYS A 49 6.36 1.10 0.02
CA LYS A 49 6.88 2.47 -0.03
C LYS A 49 5.83 3.45 -0.61
N ARG A 50 6.11 4.76 -0.56
CA ARG A 50 5.17 5.80 -1.02
C ARG A 50 4.67 5.60 -2.46
N GLU A 51 5.53 5.16 -3.37
CA GLU A 51 5.16 4.89 -4.76
C GLU A 51 4.10 3.79 -4.89
N HIS A 52 4.16 2.75 -4.05
CA HIS A 52 3.16 1.69 -4.03
C HIS A 52 1.83 2.19 -3.46
N ILE A 53 1.88 3.09 -2.48
CA ILE A 53 0.67 3.71 -1.92
C ILE A 53 -0.02 4.60 -2.97
N ARG A 54 0.74 5.35 -3.77
CA ARG A 54 0.21 6.14 -4.89
C ARG A 54 -0.57 5.26 -5.87
N VAL A 55 -0.02 4.10 -6.25
CA VAL A 55 -0.72 3.12 -7.12
C VAL A 55 -2.04 2.66 -6.50
N CYS A 56 -2.04 2.30 -5.22
CA CYS A 56 -3.27 1.90 -4.54
C CYS A 56 -4.32 3.02 -4.48
N ILE A 57 -3.90 4.27 -4.29
CA ILE A 57 -4.80 5.42 -4.28
C ILE A 57 -5.40 5.63 -5.67
N ASN A 58 -4.60 5.58 -6.73
CA ASN A 58 -5.09 5.72 -8.10
C ASN A 58 -6.16 4.69 -8.44
N GLN A 59 -5.91 3.41 -8.12
CA GLN A 59 -6.88 2.34 -8.35
C GLN A 59 -8.18 2.56 -7.58
N GLN A 60 -8.09 2.92 -6.30
CA GLN A 60 -9.27 3.14 -5.48
C GLN A 60 -10.03 4.42 -5.87
N LEU A 61 -9.32 5.46 -6.28
CA LEU A 61 -9.89 6.70 -6.76
C LEU A 61 -10.68 6.47 -8.06
N ALA A 62 -10.13 5.68 -8.99
CA ALA A 62 -10.84 5.29 -10.22
C ALA A 62 -12.18 4.62 -9.91
N ILE A 63 -12.19 3.65 -8.98
CA ILE A 63 -13.43 2.95 -8.55
C ILE A 63 -14.45 3.93 -7.95
N ILE A 64 -14.00 4.89 -7.13
CA ILE A 64 -14.91 5.88 -6.54
C ILE A 64 -15.50 6.78 -7.64
N LEU A 65 -14.64 7.32 -8.50
CA LEU A 65 -15.04 8.27 -9.54
C LEU A 65 -15.93 7.65 -10.64
N GLU A 66 -15.85 6.33 -10.85
CA GLU A 66 -16.78 5.59 -11.72
C GLU A 66 -18.24 5.70 -11.26
N HIS A 67 -18.48 5.81 -9.95
CA HIS A 67 -19.81 5.86 -9.35
C HIS A 67 -20.18 7.26 -8.82
N ASP A 68 -19.31 8.25 -9.03
CA ASP A 68 -19.45 9.58 -8.44
C ASP A 68 -20.12 10.59 -9.39
N GLU A 69 -21.29 11.07 -8.97
CA GLU A 69 -22.11 12.02 -9.71
C GLU A 69 -21.70 13.49 -9.49
N TYR A 70 -20.71 13.75 -8.63
CA TYR A 70 -20.27 15.10 -8.29
C TYR A 70 -19.01 15.53 -9.06
N GLU A 71 -18.83 16.85 -9.18
CA GLU A 71 -17.61 17.49 -9.67
C GLU A 71 -16.89 18.21 -8.52
N TYR A 72 -15.56 18.20 -8.57
CA TYR A 72 -14.71 18.76 -7.54
C TYR A 72 -13.68 19.70 -8.19
N GLU A 73 -13.52 20.91 -7.64
CA GLU A 73 -12.48 21.86 -8.03
C GLU A 73 -11.15 21.53 -7.33
N VAL A 74 -10.64 20.33 -7.56
CA VAL A 74 -9.36 19.87 -7.01
C VAL A 74 -8.68 18.94 -8.01
N SER A 75 -7.35 19.01 -8.12
CA SER A 75 -6.62 18.10 -8.99
C SER A 75 -6.56 16.69 -8.39
N VAL A 76 -6.48 15.67 -9.24
CA VAL A 76 -6.30 14.28 -8.80
C VAL A 76 -5.01 14.13 -8.00
N ASP A 77 -3.93 14.78 -8.42
CA ASP A 77 -2.66 14.78 -7.69
C ASP A 77 -2.80 15.36 -6.28
N ASP A 78 -3.60 16.41 -6.10
CA ASP A 78 -3.86 16.97 -4.77
C ASP A 78 -4.65 15.99 -3.90
N ILE A 79 -5.66 15.31 -4.45
CA ILE A 79 -6.38 14.23 -3.73
C ILE A 79 -5.39 13.16 -3.30
N ILE A 80 -4.55 12.67 -4.21
CA ILE A 80 -3.55 11.64 -3.94
C ILE A 80 -2.58 12.08 -2.85
N ASN A 81 -2.01 13.28 -2.98
CA ASN A 81 -1.04 13.81 -2.03
C ASN A 81 -1.67 13.99 -0.64
N ASN A 82 -2.91 14.48 -0.57
CA ASN A 82 -3.65 14.59 0.69
C ASN A 82 -3.87 13.22 1.34
N VAL A 83 -4.24 12.20 0.57
CA VAL A 83 -4.39 10.83 1.10
C VAL A 83 -3.04 10.27 1.58
N ILE A 84 -1.96 10.44 0.81
CA ILE A 84 -0.61 9.99 1.22
C ILE A 84 -0.19 10.64 2.55
N ASN A 85 -0.47 11.93 2.74
CA ASN A 85 -0.14 12.66 3.96
C ASN A 85 -0.91 12.15 5.19
N LEU A 86 -2.05 11.47 5.00
CA LEU A 86 -2.82 10.83 6.07
C LEU A 86 -2.35 9.39 6.38
N ILE A 87 -1.40 8.84 5.61
CA ILE A 87 -0.81 7.52 5.85
C ILE A 87 0.43 7.66 6.72
N GLU A 88 0.51 6.82 7.74
CA GLU A 88 1.67 6.77 8.62
C GLU A 88 2.81 5.95 7.98
N PHE A 89 4.01 6.53 7.99
CA PHE A 89 5.24 5.91 7.52
C PHE A 89 6.23 5.72 8.67
N THR A 90 7.13 4.76 8.55
CA THR A 90 8.24 4.55 9.49
C THR A 90 9.06 5.83 9.62
N ARG A 91 9.40 6.23 10.84
CA ARG A 91 10.29 7.38 11.07
C ARG A 91 11.67 7.11 10.46
N ALA A 92 12.13 8.00 9.59
CA ALA A 92 13.48 7.95 9.02
C ALA A 92 14.52 8.22 10.12
N SER A 93 14.93 7.18 10.86
CA SER A 93 15.92 7.33 11.95
C SER A 93 17.37 7.36 11.45
N SER A 94 17.62 7.25 10.15
CA SER A 94 18.96 7.39 9.52
C SER A 94 18.97 7.07 8.03
N SER A 95 17.93 6.41 7.50
CA SER A 95 17.82 6.05 6.08
C SER A 95 16.71 6.82 5.39
N SER A 96 16.91 7.17 4.11
CA SER A 96 15.89 7.76 3.25
C SER A 96 14.76 6.78 2.86
N LEU A 97 14.80 5.53 3.35
CA LEU A 97 13.74 4.56 3.11
C LEU A 97 12.65 4.68 4.17
N GLU A 98 11.48 5.14 3.73
CA GLU A 98 10.26 5.17 4.52
C GLU A 98 9.25 4.15 3.98
N TYR A 99 8.67 3.36 4.88
CA TYR A 99 7.67 2.35 4.57
C TYR A 99 6.35 2.65 5.27
N SER A 100 5.22 2.39 4.61
CA SER A 100 3.90 2.54 5.22
C SER A 100 3.70 1.50 6.31
N LEU A 101 3.27 1.95 7.50
CA LEU A 101 2.94 1.04 8.61
C LEU A 101 1.70 0.20 8.36
N SER A 102 0.81 0.66 7.47
CA SER A 102 -0.48 0.01 7.20
C SER A 102 -0.62 -0.51 5.76
N GLY A 103 0.40 -0.33 4.92
CA GLY A 103 0.28 -0.59 3.49
C GLY A 103 -0.92 0.14 2.88
N CYS A 104 -1.64 -0.54 1.98
CA CYS A 104 -2.83 0.03 1.34
C CYS A 104 -4.13 -0.17 2.14
N LYS A 105 -4.07 -0.80 3.32
CA LYS A 105 -5.26 -1.20 4.11
C LYS A 105 -6.19 -0.02 4.44
N LYS A 106 -5.62 1.16 4.71
CA LYS A 106 -6.37 2.36 5.12
C LYS A 106 -6.68 3.32 3.96
N VAL A 107 -6.22 3.05 2.74
CA VAL A 107 -6.34 3.97 1.60
C VAL A 107 -7.79 4.33 1.30
N GLN A 108 -8.68 3.34 1.22
CA GLN A 108 -10.11 3.57 0.97
C GLN A 108 -10.77 4.47 2.03
N GLN A 109 -10.48 4.22 3.31
CA GLN A 109 -11.04 5.00 4.41
C GLN A 109 -10.56 6.46 4.36
N LYS A 110 -9.28 6.68 4.02
CA LYS A 110 -8.71 8.02 3.89
C LYS A 110 -9.25 8.75 2.66
N LEU A 111 -9.43 8.07 1.54
CA LEU A 111 -10.11 8.63 0.37
C LEU A 111 -11.53 9.08 0.73
N HIS A 112 -12.32 8.21 1.37
CA HIS A 112 -13.67 8.55 1.77
C HIS A 112 -13.71 9.79 2.67
N TYR A 113 -12.84 9.85 3.67
CA TYR A 113 -12.68 11.04 4.52
C TYR A 113 -12.37 12.30 3.71
N ILE A 114 -11.44 12.22 2.75
CA ILE A 114 -11.13 13.36 1.87
C ILE A 114 -12.36 13.81 1.09
N PHE A 115 -13.08 12.88 0.44
CA PHE A 115 -14.30 13.18 -0.31
C PHE A 115 -15.42 13.75 0.57
N GLU A 116 -15.59 13.27 1.80
CA GLU A 116 -16.55 13.82 2.78
C GLU A 116 -16.20 15.25 3.22
N THR A 117 -14.91 15.55 3.35
CA THR A 117 -14.45 16.91 3.73
C THR A 117 -14.45 17.90 2.56
N MET A 118 -14.47 17.40 1.33
CA MET A 118 -14.56 18.22 0.13
C MET A 118 -16.01 18.67 -0.09
N GLN A 119 -16.19 19.95 -0.43
CA GLN A 119 -17.50 20.44 -0.87
C GLN A 119 -17.66 20.19 -2.37
N PRO A 120 -18.68 19.41 -2.80
CA PRO A 120 -18.94 19.25 -4.23
C PRO A 120 -19.40 20.58 -4.82
N THR A 121 -18.90 20.94 -5.99
CA THR A 121 -19.22 22.23 -6.61
C THR A 121 -20.49 22.17 -7.44
N LEU A 122 -20.75 21.04 -8.12
CA LEU A 122 -21.93 20.82 -8.98
C LEU A 122 -22.31 19.33 -9.09
N LYS A 123 -23.57 19.03 -9.50
CA LYS A 123 -23.97 17.71 -10.01
C LYS A 123 -23.57 17.59 -11.49
N LYS A 124 -22.87 16.53 -11.87
CA LYS A 124 -22.35 16.35 -13.25
C LYS A 124 -23.46 16.35 -14.30
N THR A 125 -23.24 17.10 -15.38
CA THR A 125 -23.81 16.80 -16.70
C THR A 125 -22.73 16.06 -17.50
N LYS A 126 -22.64 14.73 -17.37
CA LYS A 126 -21.72 13.82 -18.09
C LYS A 126 -20.40 14.45 -18.57
N LYS A 127 -19.55 14.91 -17.65
CA LYS A 127 -18.14 15.19 -17.97
C LYS A 127 -17.25 14.42 -17.00
N LYS A 128 -16.35 13.61 -17.57
CA LYS A 128 -15.47 12.70 -16.84
C LYS A 128 -14.39 13.54 -16.15
N LEU A 129 -14.26 13.42 -14.83
CA LEU A 129 -13.22 14.08 -14.02
C LEU A 129 -11.86 13.39 -14.19
N TYR A 130 -11.83 12.25 -14.87
CA TYR A 130 -10.69 11.35 -14.96
C TYR A 130 -10.72 10.60 -16.29
N ASP A 131 -9.59 10.54 -17.01
CA ASP A 131 -9.47 9.65 -18.15
C ASP A 131 -8.76 8.37 -17.75
N SER A 132 -9.28 7.24 -18.25
CA SER A 132 -8.80 5.91 -17.89
C SER A 132 -7.39 5.61 -18.43
N ASP A 133 -6.89 6.45 -19.35
CA ASP A 133 -5.59 6.31 -19.98
C ASP A 133 -4.43 6.88 -19.12
N ASP A 134 -4.72 7.66 -18.07
CA ASP A 134 -3.73 8.18 -17.10
C ASP A 134 -3.36 7.17 -15.99
N LEU A 135 -3.88 5.93 -16.08
CA LEU A 135 -3.69 4.85 -15.09
C LEU A 135 -2.56 3.86 -15.44
N LEU A 136 -1.83 4.08 -16.54
CA LEU A 136 -0.69 3.26 -16.98
C LEU A 136 0.66 3.89 -16.62
#